data_AF-F0WD67-F1
#
_entry.id   AF-F0WD67-F1
#
_cell.length_a   1.000
_cell.length_b   1.000
_cell.length_c   1.000
_cell.angle_alpha   90.00
_cell.angle_beta   90.00
_cell.angle_gamma   90.00
#
_symmetry.space_group_name_H-M   'P 1'
#
loop_
_entity.id
_entity.type
_entity.pdbx_description
1 polymer ?
#
loop_
_entity_poly.entity_id
_entity_poly.type
_entity_poly.pdbx_seq_one_letter_code
_entity_poly.pdbx_strand_id
1 'polypeptide(L)'
;MVSNAKDPQAVRTLRIFPLSDEYERLCQRPESGTINFDGDDSLLRSLSTATESSVAIGMISTDVPTSYSDALNRQKRLYWIANRLFGKTAFVLGSMGSKADAEAVIELYYSTELKVIFLLGWIPSPQAEKTRQKSLQMQQLLFTSCQYVFQIQESSRFNLKIVKDIQSLWNKKQELLGLLTGTSSKQSKQAKGSTYKQQGISFSPKYAFTPGYCTPFLTILAPVHDESVLSNSEALRNYNYTMENVLFVLLRTLPPGVISVSRTREAFTAMHLTKCDKLFQLDVSHPVVFLSRSIITSKADLVVRLNALLDSLEKSIDGGVEPSLLEHVPHEERGLDRTRHIMNSHVKGIFDYVQTGVRSGRKESTPVTEPPSPKKWLLEFHKLHSLVIRGTDSS
;
A
#
# COMPACT_ATOMS: atom_id res chain seq x y z
N MET A 1 0.82 37.66 24.42
CA MET A 1 -0.31 36.75 24.22
C MET A 1 0.07 35.77 23.12
N VAL A 2 0.65 34.63 23.51
CA VAL A 2 1.01 33.56 22.58
C VAL A 2 -0.27 32.76 22.36
N SER A 3 -0.73 32.64 21.11
CA SER A 3 -1.90 31.86 20.79
C SER A 3 -1.66 30.40 21.19
N ASN A 4 -2.54 29.86 22.03
CA ASN A 4 -2.67 28.42 22.24
C ASN A 4 -3.14 27.81 20.92
N ALA A 5 -2.20 27.58 20.00
CA ALA A 5 -2.42 26.66 18.89
C ALA A 5 -2.67 25.29 19.53
N LYS A 6 -3.93 24.87 19.59
CA LYS A 6 -4.29 23.50 19.97
C LYS A 6 -3.47 22.57 19.10
N ASP A 7 -2.72 21.67 19.72
CA ASP A 7 -2.06 20.58 19.00
C ASP A 7 -3.11 19.90 18.11
N PRO A 8 -2.78 19.60 16.84
CA PRO A 8 -3.73 18.95 15.94
C PRO A 8 -4.18 17.65 16.59
N GLN A 9 -5.49 17.53 16.83
CA GLN A 9 -6.09 16.30 17.35
C GLN A 9 -5.66 15.13 16.46
N ALA A 10 -4.97 14.15 17.06
CA ALA A 10 -4.57 12.94 16.38
C ALA A 10 -5.81 12.27 15.79
N VAL A 11 -5.84 12.10 14.46
CA VAL A 11 -6.97 11.45 13.79
C VAL A 11 -6.86 9.96 14.05
N ARG A 12 -7.94 9.34 14.52
CA ARG A 12 -7.96 7.91 14.87
C ARG A 12 -7.76 7.03 13.62
N THR A 13 -7.12 5.88 13.79
CA THR A 13 -6.99 4.80 12.78
C THR A 13 -7.77 3.58 13.23
N LEU A 14 -8.20 2.73 12.28
CA LEU A 14 -8.98 1.52 12.55
C LEU A 14 -8.17 0.27 12.21
N ARG A 15 -7.99 -0.65 13.16
CA ARG A 15 -7.33 -1.94 12.88
C ARG A 15 -8.32 -2.89 12.20
N ILE A 16 -7.96 -3.38 11.01
CA ILE A 16 -8.81 -4.27 10.21
C ILE A 16 -8.18 -5.66 9.99
N PHE A 17 -6.93 -5.84 10.39
CA PHE A 17 -6.26 -7.15 10.45
C PHE A 17 -5.23 -7.14 11.60
N PRO A 18 -5.25 -8.12 12.51
CA PRO A 18 -6.44 -8.94 12.82
C PRO A 18 -7.65 -8.05 13.11
N LEU A 19 -8.86 -8.57 12.92
CA LEU A 19 -10.11 -7.82 13.11
C LEU A 19 -10.16 -7.24 14.53
N SER A 20 -10.48 -5.95 14.64
CA SER A 20 -10.82 -5.34 15.91
C SER A 20 -12.33 -5.35 16.13
N ASP A 21 -12.76 -5.37 17.39
CA ASP A 21 -14.18 -5.28 17.75
C ASP A 21 -14.87 -4.06 17.10
N GLU A 22 -14.14 -2.94 16.99
CA GLU A 22 -14.62 -1.72 16.34
C GLU A 22 -14.93 -1.95 14.85
N TYR A 23 -14.04 -2.65 14.15
CA TYR A 23 -14.24 -2.99 12.75
C TYR A 23 -15.39 -3.99 12.58
N GLU A 24 -15.49 -5.00 13.45
CA GLU A 24 -16.59 -5.97 13.39
C GLU A 24 -17.96 -5.32 13.61
N ARG A 25 -18.06 -4.41 14.59
CA ARG A 25 -19.28 -3.62 14.81
C ARG A 25 -19.68 -2.79 13.60
N LEU A 26 -18.70 -2.24 12.87
CA LEU A 26 -18.93 -1.47 11.66
C LEU A 26 -19.49 -2.33 10.51
N CYS A 27 -19.08 -3.60 10.42
CA CYS A 27 -19.49 -4.52 9.36
C CYS A 27 -20.78 -5.32 9.67
N GLN A 28 -21.18 -5.48 10.94
CA GLN A 28 -22.28 -6.35 11.36
C GLN A 28 -23.70 -5.76 11.26
N ARG A 29 -23.91 -4.47 10.93
CA ARG A 29 -25.25 -3.84 11.05
C ARG A 29 -25.88 -3.28 9.76
N PRO A 30 -27.22 -3.38 9.62
CA PRO A 30 -27.93 -3.16 8.35
C PRO A 30 -28.05 -1.68 7.97
N GLU A 31 -28.46 -1.45 6.72
CA GLU A 31 -28.48 -0.17 6.00
C GLU A 31 -29.32 0.97 6.62
N SER A 32 -30.02 0.78 7.74
CA SER A 32 -31.04 1.69 8.26
C SER A 32 -30.82 2.27 9.67
N GLY A 33 -29.71 1.96 10.36
CA GLY A 33 -29.44 2.49 11.70
C GLY A 33 -28.43 3.64 11.71
N THR A 34 -28.84 4.83 12.15
CA THR A 34 -27.90 5.89 12.55
C THR A 34 -27.08 5.40 13.75
N ILE A 35 -25.76 5.37 13.60
CA ILE A 35 -24.87 5.03 14.70
C ILE A 35 -24.75 6.26 15.60
N ASN A 36 -25.27 6.18 16.82
CA ASN A 36 -24.78 7.02 17.91
C ASN A 36 -23.41 6.46 18.30
N PHE A 37 -22.36 6.98 17.66
CA PHE A 37 -21.02 6.86 18.20
C PHE A 37 -21.02 7.74 19.47
N ASP A 38 -20.96 7.12 20.64
CA ASP A 38 -20.69 7.85 21.87
C ASP A 38 -19.28 8.44 21.75
N GLY A 39 -19.21 9.74 21.47
CA GLY A 39 -17.96 10.49 21.25
C GLY A 39 -17.76 10.96 19.80
N ASP A 40 -16.91 11.98 19.62
CA ASP A 40 -16.49 12.58 18.35
C ASP A 40 -15.62 11.62 17.50
N ASP A 41 -16.12 10.42 17.20
CA ASP A 41 -15.40 9.42 16.41
C ASP A 41 -15.52 9.71 14.91
N SER A 42 -14.82 10.76 14.48
CA SER A 42 -14.87 11.35 13.14
C SER A 42 -14.56 10.35 12.02
N LEU A 43 -13.68 9.37 12.26
CA LEU A 43 -13.32 8.35 11.26
C LEU A 43 -14.49 7.38 10.99
N LEU A 44 -15.08 6.80 12.03
CA LEU A 44 -16.15 5.80 11.88
C LEU A 44 -17.42 6.44 11.30
N ARG A 45 -17.72 7.68 11.70
CA ARG A 45 -18.78 8.48 11.07
C ARG A 45 -18.47 8.66 9.59
N SER A 46 -17.27 9.12 9.24
CA SER A 46 -16.88 9.34 7.85
C SER A 46 -16.95 8.07 6.99
N LEU A 47 -16.50 6.92 7.50
CA LEU A 47 -16.58 5.63 6.81
C LEU A 47 -18.01 5.13 6.59
N SER A 48 -18.91 5.39 7.55
CA SER A 48 -20.30 4.92 7.51
C SER A 48 -21.22 5.83 6.70
N THR A 49 -20.96 7.14 6.69
CA THR A 49 -21.80 8.14 6.01
C THR A 49 -21.30 8.52 4.62
N ALA A 50 -20.04 8.26 4.28
CA ALA A 50 -19.52 8.56 2.95
C ALA A 50 -20.20 7.70 1.88
N THR A 51 -20.95 8.36 1.00
CA THR A 51 -21.59 7.75 -0.18
C THR A 51 -20.71 7.87 -1.43
N GLU A 52 -19.68 8.70 -1.39
CA GLU A 52 -18.82 9.01 -2.53
C GLU A 52 -17.88 7.84 -2.89
N SER A 53 -17.65 7.66 -4.19
CA SER A 53 -16.70 6.67 -4.72
C SER A 53 -15.30 6.95 -4.18
N SER A 54 -14.63 5.92 -3.67
CA SER A 54 -13.33 6.04 -3.01
C SER A 54 -12.32 5.03 -3.53
N VAL A 55 -11.05 5.42 -3.57
CA VAL A 55 -9.93 4.58 -4.02
C VAL A 55 -9.18 4.03 -2.82
N ALA A 56 -8.77 2.76 -2.86
CA ALA A 56 -7.95 2.13 -1.85
C ALA A 56 -6.47 2.11 -2.24
N ILE A 57 -5.62 2.64 -1.35
CA ILE A 57 -4.16 2.68 -1.50
C ILE A 57 -3.53 1.96 -0.33
N GLY A 58 -2.71 0.96 -0.63
CA GLY A 58 -1.94 0.21 0.33
C GLY A 58 -0.52 0.76 0.47
N MET A 59 0.04 0.64 1.67
CA MET A 59 1.47 0.73 1.90
C MET A 59 1.87 -0.40 2.84
N ILE A 60 2.93 -1.12 2.50
CA ILE A 60 3.29 -2.34 3.20
C ILE A 60 4.78 -2.42 3.47
N SER A 61 5.14 -2.84 4.69
CA SER A 61 6.47 -3.32 5.04
C SER A 61 6.39 -4.81 5.38
N THR A 62 7.14 -5.63 4.64
CA THR A 62 7.14 -7.10 4.76
C THR A 62 8.39 -7.65 5.46
N ASP A 63 9.36 -6.79 5.75
CA ASP A 63 10.58 -7.21 6.43
C ASP A 63 10.25 -7.58 7.89
N VAL A 64 10.64 -8.79 8.30
CA VAL A 64 10.47 -9.27 9.67
C VAL A 64 11.45 -8.53 10.58
N PRO A 65 11.00 -7.92 11.68
CA PRO A 65 11.88 -7.20 12.60
C PRO A 65 12.80 -8.17 13.33
N THR A 66 14.01 -7.71 13.64
CA THR A 66 15.00 -8.52 14.38
C THR A 66 14.77 -8.49 15.90
N SER A 67 14.09 -7.45 16.38
CA SER A 67 13.75 -7.25 17.79
C SER A 67 12.46 -6.43 17.93
N TYR A 68 11.89 -6.36 19.13
CA TYR A 68 10.75 -5.48 19.38
C TYR A 68 11.08 -3.98 19.24
N SER A 69 12.32 -3.57 19.54
CA SER A 69 12.76 -2.20 19.31
C SER A 69 12.87 -1.86 17.82
N ASP A 70 13.36 -2.81 17.02
CA ASP A 70 13.38 -2.70 15.56
C ASP A 70 11.95 -2.62 15.00
N ALA A 71 11.04 -3.47 15.48
CA ALA A 71 9.62 -3.43 15.10
C ALA A 71 8.97 -2.07 15.39
N LEU A 72 9.22 -1.51 16.58
CA LEU A 72 8.72 -0.19 16.94
C LEU A 72 9.30 0.90 16.04
N ASN A 73 10.60 0.85 15.75
CA ASN A 73 11.26 1.82 14.88
C ASN A 73 10.75 1.72 13.44
N ARG A 74 10.48 0.51 12.94
CA ARG A 74 9.82 0.28 11.64
C ARG A 74 8.43 0.88 11.61
N GLN A 75 7.63 0.67 12.65
CA GLN A 75 6.31 1.27 12.78
C GLN A 75 6.39 2.81 12.73
N LYS A 76 7.31 3.42 13.50
CA LYS A 76 7.54 4.87 13.48
C LYS A 76 7.82 5.39 12.08
N ARG A 77 8.72 4.73 11.34
CA ARG A 77 9.07 5.10 9.96
C ARG A 77 7.88 4.98 9.01
N LEU A 78 7.17 3.85 9.05
CA LEU A 78 6.00 3.62 8.22
C LEU A 78 4.94 4.71 8.45
N TYR A 79 4.62 5.00 9.71
CA TYR A 79 3.67 6.06 10.07
C TYR A 79 4.14 7.43 9.64
N TRP A 80 5.43 7.74 9.80
CA TRP A 80 6.00 9.01 9.38
C TRP A 80 5.89 9.19 7.86
N ILE A 81 6.28 8.18 7.07
CA ILE A 81 6.17 8.18 5.61
C ILE A 81 4.71 8.36 5.19
N ALA A 82 3.80 7.57 5.76
CA ALA A 82 2.38 7.62 5.50
C ALA A 82 1.79 9.01 5.78
N ASN A 83 1.98 9.53 6.99
CA ASN A 83 1.48 10.85 7.38
C ASN A 83 2.02 11.97 6.48
N ARG A 84 3.29 11.90 6.08
CA ARG A 84 3.88 12.86 5.15
C ARG A 84 3.32 12.76 3.75
N LEU A 85 3.06 11.55 3.24
CA LEU A 85 2.48 11.39 1.92
C LEU A 85 1.07 11.98 1.83
N PHE A 86 0.25 11.81 2.87
CA PHE A 86 -1.14 12.28 2.87
C PHE A 86 -1.31 13.71 3.41
N GLY A 87 -0.24 14.29 3.98
CA GLY A 87 -0.24 15.64 4.54
C GLY A 87 -1.01 15.78 5.86
N LYS A 88 -1.29 14.67 6.56
CA LYS A 88 -2.05 14.64 7.82
C LYS A 88 -1.43 13.66 8.80
N THR A 89 -1.46 13.99 10.09
CA THR A 89 -1.02 13.12 11.19
C THR A 89 -2.16 12.19 11.61
N ALA A 90 -2.38 11.13 10.83
CA ALA A 90 -3.39 10.10 11.14
C ALA A 90 -2.79 8.94 11.93
N PHE A 91 -1.61 8.47 11.56
CA PHE A 91 -0.99 7.32 12.22
C PHE A 91 -0.07 7.80 13.35
N VAL A 92 -0.49 7.59 14.61
CA VAL A 92 0.24 8.04 15.80
C VAL A 92 0.61 6.85 16.68
N LEU A 93 1.81 6.86 17.23
CA LEU A 93 2.24 5.86 18.22
C LEU A 93 1.50 6.11 19.54
N GLY A 94 0.71 5.12 19.98
CA GLY A 94 -0.01 5.18 21.25
C GLY A 94 -1.51 4.92 21.18
N SER A 95 -2.11 4.81 19.99
CA SER A 95 -3.59 4.68 19.87
C SER A 95 -4.15 3.28 20.15
N MET A 96 -3.34 2.27 20.45
CA MET A 96 -3.81 0.87 20.50
C MET A 96 -2.99 0.02 21.47
N GLY A 97 -3.65 -0.52 22.50
CA GLY A 97 -3.13 -1.53 23.42
C GLY A 97 -2.68 -2.82 22.72
N SER A 98 -1.78 -3.54 23.40
CA SER A 98 -1.05 -4.77 22.98
C SER A 98 -1.06 -5.08 21.48
N LYS A 99 -0.27 -4.33 20.71
CA LYS A 99 0.13 -4.71 19.34
C LYS A 99 1.29 -5.70 19.31
N ALA A 100 1.93 -5.93 20.47
CA ALA A 100 3.16 -6.70 20.57
C ALA A 100 2.99 -8.18 20.21
N ASP A 101 1.78 -8.73 20.39
CA ASP A 101 1.48 -10.15 20.16
C ASP A 101 0.91 -10.46 18.76
N ALA A 102 0.58 -9.44 17.96
CA ALA A 102 0.07 -9.66 16.62
C ALA A 102 1.20 -10.10 15.67
N GLU A 103 0.91 -10.97 14.72
CA GLU A 103 1.94 -11.47 13.79
C GLU A 103 2.01 -10.64 12.51
N ALA A 104 0.91 -9.98 12.14
CA ALA A 104 0.82 -9.03 11.04
C ALA A 104 -0.40 -8.12 11.27
N VAL A 105 -0.30 -6.86 10.86
CA VAL A 105 -1.30 -5.83 11.16
C VAL A 105 -1.64 -5.03 9.91
N ILE A 106 -2.94 -4.77 9.68
CA ILE A 106 -3.42 -3.76 8.73
C ILE A 106 -4.21 -2.69 9.49
N GLU A 107 -3.79 -1.45 9.33
CA GLU A 107 -4.50 -0.28 9.83
C GLU A 107 -5.10 0.54 8.69
N LEU A 108 -6.30 1.02 8.92
CA LEU A 108 -7.08 1.79 7.98
C LEU A 108 -7.20 3.23 8.44
N TYR A 109 -7.03 4.14 7.50
CA TYR A 109 -7.40 5.55 7.62
C TYR A 109 -8.19 5.97 6.38
N TYR A 110 -9.22 6.80 6.56
CA TYR A 110 -10.00 7.32 5.44
C TYR A 110 -9.88 8.84 5.38
N SER A 111 -9.41 9.34 4.24
CA SER A 111 -9.37 10.78 3.96
C SER A 111 -10.58 11.17 3.12
N THR A 112 -11.51 11.88 3.74
CA THR A 112 -12.67 12.47 3.05
C THR A 112 -12.25 13.47 1.97
N GLU A 113 -11.19 14.24 2.23
CA GLU A 113 -10.64 15.24 1.31
C GLU A 113 -10.08 14.62 0.03
N LEU A 114 -9.32 13.53 0.18
CA LEU A 114 -8.72 12.84 -0.98
C LEU A 114 -9.66 11.79 -1.59
N LYS A 115 -10.72 11.42 -0.89
CA LYS A 115 -11.60 10.27 -1.22
C LYS A 115 -10.81 8.97 -1.33
N VAL A 116 -9.90 8.76 -0.38
CA VAL A 116 -8.96 7.62 -0.36
C VAL A 116 -9.05 6.86 0.95
N ILE A 117 -9.13 5.54 0.84
CA ILE A 117 -8.94 4.57 1.93
C ILE A 117 -7.46 4.17 1.92
N PHE A 118 -6.74 4.52 2.98
CA PHE A 118 -5.35 4.18 3.17
C PHE A 118 -5.24 2.93 4.06
N LEU A 119 -4.49 1.93 3.58
CA LEU A 119 -4.21 0.70 4.31
C LEU A 119 -2.72 0.60 4.60
N LEU A 120 -2.32 0.55 5.86
CA LEU A 120 -0.93 0.34 6.27
C LEU A 120 -0.74 -1.07 6.82
N GLY A 121 0.04 -1.88 6.10
CA GLY A 121 0.41 -3.23 6.48
C GLY A 121 1.82 -3.34 7.06
N TRP A 122 1.99 -3.98 8.21
CA TRP A 122 3.31 -4.21 8.80
C TRP A 122 3.34 -5.39 9.78
N ILE A 123 4.55 -5.82 10.13
CA ILE A 123 4.82 -6.95 11.03
C ILE A 123 5.33 -6.39 12.37
N PRO A 124 4.59 -6.55 13.48
CA PRO A 124 4.94 -5.90 14.74
C PRO A 124 5.80 -6.76 15.68
N SER A 125 5.97 -8.05 15.37
CA SER A 125 6.69 -8.99 16.23
C SER A 125 7.84 -9.67 15.49
N PRO A 126 9.03 -9.79 16.11
CA PRO A 126 10.14 -10.58 15.56
C PRO A 126 9.83 -12.09 15.59
N GLN A 127 8.82 -12.51 16.38
CA GLN A 127 8.38 -13.90 16.43
C GLN A 127 7.53 -14.30 15.20
N ALA A 128 7.12 -13.32 14.38
CA ALA A 128 6.31 -13.55 13.18
C ALA A 128 7.02 -14.40 12.10
N GLU A 129 8.35 -14.59 12.18
CA GLU A 129 9.07 -15.54 11.32
C GLU A 129 8.49 -16.97 11.44
N LYS A 130 7.98 -17.34 12.63
CA LYS A 130 7.31 -18.62 12.88
C LYS A 130 5.97 -18.74 12.14
N THR A 131 5.42 -17.63 11.66
CA THR A 131 4.05 -17.55 11.14
C THR A 131 4.01 -16.74 9.85
N ARG A 132 4.90 -17.10 8.91
CA ARG A 132 4.94 -16.62 7.51
C ARG A 132 3.54 -16.57 6.86
N GLN A 133 2.63 -17.44 7.28
CA GLN A 133 1.24 -17.48 6.85
C GLN A 133 0.47 -16.17 7.12
N LYS A 134 0.55 -15.57 8.32
CA LYS A 134 -0.17 -14.31 8.62
C LYS A 134 0.36 -13.12 7.83
N SER A 135 1.69 -13.04 7.68
CA SER A 135 2.31 -12.04 6.79
C SER A 135 1.85 -12.20 5.34
N LEU A 136 1.74 -13.44 4.86
CA LEU A 136 1.27 -13.73 3.51
C LEU A 136 -0.23 -13.42 3.34
N GLN A 137 -1.06 -13.70 4.35
CA GLN A 137 -2.48 -13.29 4.37
C GLN A 137 -2.63 -11.77 4.33
N MET A 138 -1.86 -11.04 5.13
CA MET A 138 -1.83 -9.57 5.11
C MET A 138 -1.48 -9.05 3.71
N GLN A 139 -0.40 -9.58 3.11
CA GLN A 139 0.00 -9.23 1.75
C GLN A 139 -1.11 -9.54 0.75
N GLN A 140 -1.71 -10.72 0.82
CA GLN A 140 -2.80 -11.13 -0.06
C GLN A 140 -4.00 -10.18 0.03
N LEU A 141 -4.38 -9.76 1.24
CA LEU A 141 -5.47 -8.79 1.45
C LEU A 141 -5.15 -7.45 0.79
N LEU A 142 -3.96 -6.89 0.98
CA LEU A 142 -3.58 -5.61 0.36
C LEU A 142 -3.51 -5.71 -1.16
N PHE A 143 -2.87 -6.75 -1.70
CA PHE A 143 -2.68 -6.95 -3.14
C PHE A 143 -3.96 -7.34 -3.89
N THR A 144 -5.07 -7.60 -3.18
CA THR A 144 -6.38 -7.89 -3.80
C THR A 144 -7.46 -6.88 -3.45
N SER A 145 -7.20 -5.93 -2.56
CA SER A 145 -8.17 -4.90 -2.16
C SER A 145 -7.78 -3.46 -2.51
N CYS A 146 -6.52 -3.23 -2.88
CA CYS A 146 -6.01 -1.91 -3.27
C CYS A 146 -5.94 -1.74 -4.79
N GLN A 147 -6.00 -0.49 -5.25
CA GLN A 147 -5.70 -0.11 -6.63
C GLN A 147 -4.23 0.29 -6.81
N TYR A 148 -3.58 0.75 -5.74
CA TYR A 148 -2.15 1.06 -5.71
C TYR A 148 -1.53 0.55 -4.42
N VAL A 149 -0.32 0.03 -4.48
CA VAL A 149 0.45 -0.44 -3.32
C VAL A 149 1.86 0.15 -3.36
N PHE A 150 2.27 0.77 -2.27
CA PHE A 150 3.66 1.15 -2.01
C PHE A 150 4.33 0.09 -1.13
N GLN A 151 5.33 -0.59 -1.65
CA GLN A 151 6.08 -1.57 -0.85
C GLN A 151 7.36 -0.92 -0.33
N ILE A 152 7.48 -0.83 1.00
CA ILE A 152 8.70 -0.36 1.67
C ILE A 152 9.67 -1.53 1.78
N GLN A 153 10.88 -1.31 1.25
CA GLN A 153 12.00 -2.22 1.34
C GLN A 153 13.16 -1.51 2.02
N GLU A 154 13.70 -2.07 3.10
CA GLU A 154 14.82 -1.43 3.83
C GLU A 154 16.20 -1.71 3.19
N SER A 155 16.26 -2.65 2.26
CA SER A 155 17.47 -2.97 1.49
C SER A 155 17.53 -2.15 0.20
N SER A 156 18.71 -1.59 -0.12
CA SER A 156 18.95 -0.96 -1.42
C SER A 156 19.20 -1.97 -2.54
N ARG A 157 19.27 -3.27 -2.23
CA ARG A 157 19.61 -4.35 -3.18
C ARG A 157 18.39 -5.18 -3.51
N PHE A 158 18.15 -5.42 -4.80
CA PHE A 158 17.22 -6.43 -5.28
C PHE A 158 17.94 -7.76 -5.47
N ASN A 159 17.34 -8.85 -5.00
CA ASN A 159 17.90 -10.20 -5.11
C ASN A 159 16.78 -11.22 -5.33
N LEU A 160 17.12 -12.49 -5.50
CA LEU A 160 16.16 -13.57 -5.79
C LEU A 160 15.10 -13.79 -4.68
N LYS A 161 15.26 -13.22 -3.48
CA LYS A 161 14.23 -13.24 -2.44
C LYS A 161 12.94 -12.60 -2.94
N ILE A 162 13.04 -11.47 -3.67
CA ILE A 162 11.86 -10.77 -4.20
C ILE A 162 11.04 -11.67 -5.13
N VAL A 163 11.72 -12.47 -5.97
CA VAL A 163 11.09 -13.41 -6.90
C VAL A 163 10.36 -14.51 -6.14
N LYS A 164 11.01 -15.09 -5.11
CA LYS A 164 10.40 -16.14 -4.27
C LYS A 164 9.17 -15.63 -3.52
N ASP A 165 9.24 -14.43 -2.97
CA ASP A 165 8.15 -13.83 -2.22
C ASP A 165 6.98 -13.48 -3.15
N ILE A 166 7.25 -12.92 -4.34
CA ILE A 166 6.25 -12.68 -5.38
C ILE A 166 5.57 -13.98 -5.82
N GLN A 167 6.34 -15.04 -6.08
CA GLN A 167 5.79 -16.32 -6.50
C GLN A 167 4.91 -16.95 -5.40
N SER A 168 5.36 -16.90 -4.15
CA SER A 168 4.58 -17.36 -3.00
C SER A 168 3.26 -16.61 -2.87
N LEU A 169 3.27 -15.29 -3.04
CA LEU A 169 2.07 -14.45 -2.95
C LEU A 169 1.14 -14.67 -4.13
N TRP A 170 1.68 -14.82 -5.35
CA TRP A 170 0.88 -15.12 -6.54
C TRP A 170 0.16 -16.46 -6.41
N ASN A 171 0.81 -17.51 -5.92
CA ASN A 171 0.17 -18.80 -5.67
C ASN A 171 -1.03 -18.66 -4.73
N LYS A 172 -0.88 -17.92 -3.62
CA LYS A 172 -1.99 -17.64 -2.71
C LYS A 172 -3.11 -16.84 -3.38
N LYS A 173 -2.76 -15.85 -4.20
CA LYS A 173 -3.76 -15.11 -4.98
C LYS A 173 -4.54 -16.05 -5.90
N GLN A 174 -3.88 -16.99 -6.60
CA GLN A 174 -4.56 -17.96 -7.46
C GLN A 174 -5.50 -18.89 -6.68
N GLU A 175 -5.08 -19.36 -5.50
CA GLU A 175 -5.95 -20.15 -4.60
C GLU A 175 -7.23 -19.36 -4.24
N LEU A 176 -7.08 -18.10 -3.86
CA LEU A 176 -8.20 -17.22 -3.55
C LEU A 176 -9.11 -16.95 -4.76
N LEU A 177 -8.55 -16.74 -5.95
CA LEU A 177 -9.35 -16.60 -7.17
C LEU A 177 -10.15 -17.87 -7.47
N GLY A 178 -9.58 -19.05 -7.20
CA GLY A 178 -10.30 -20.32 -7.24
C GLY A 178 -11.51 -20.36 -6.30
N LEU A 179 -11.35 -19.87 -5.06
CA LEU A 179 -12.45 -19.77 -4.10
C LEU A 179 -13.52 -18.77 -4.55
N LEU A 180 -13.11 -17.59 -5.03
CA LEU A 180 -14.02 -16.54 -5.51
C LEU A 180 -14.84 -16.98 -6.74
N THR A 181 -14.26 -17.80 -7.62
CA THR A 181 -14.97 -18.35 -8.79
C THR A 181 -15.85 -19.55 -8.43
N GLY A 182 -15.40 -20.41 -7.51
CA GLY A 182 -16.14 -21.58 -7.02
C GLY A 182 -17.43 -21.25 -6.25
N THR A 183 -17.54 -20.05 -5.68
CA THR A 183 -18.78 -19.57 -5.05
C THR A 183 -19.88 -19.15 -6.03
N SER A 184 -19.63 -19.20 -7.34
CA SER A 184 -20.66 -19.01 -8.36
C SER A 184 -21.42 -20.33 -8.61
N SER A 185 -22.51 -20.54 -7.87
CA SER A 185 -23.47 -21.60 -8.16
C SER A 185 -24.18 -21.30 -9.49
N LYS A 186 -23.55 -21.63 -10.62
CA LYS A 186 -24.12 -21.89 -11.96
C LYS A 186 -22.99 -21.98 -12.99
N GLN A 187 -22.36 -23.14 -13.11
CA GLN A 187 -21.98 -23.65 -14.42
C GLN A 187 -22.03 -25.18 -14.42
N SER A 188 -23.01 -25.67 -15.17
CA SER A 188 -23.32 -27.06 -15.45
C SER A 188 -22.19 -27.77 -16.20
N LYS A 189 -21.94 -29.02 -15.81
CA LYS A 189 -21.41 -30.12 -16.64
C LYS A 189 -20.17 -29.81 -17.49
N GLN A 190 -18.98 -29.97 -16.89
CA GLN A 190 -17.89 -30.76 -17.48
C GLN A 190 -16.83 -31.05 -16.41
N ALA A 191 -17.09 -32.10 -15.63
CA ALA A 191 -16.04 -32.77 -14.87
C ALA A 191 -15.42 -33.83 -15.79
N LYS A 192 -14.16 -33.60 -16.20
CA LYS A 192 -13.11 -34.62 -16.43
C LYS A 192 -11.84 -33.94 -16.96
N GLY A 193 -10.80 -33.90 -16.14
CA GLY A 193 -9.45 -33.50 -16.52
C GLY A 193 -8.88 -32.34 -15.70
N SER A 194 -8.29 -32.65 -14.54
CA SER A 194 -7.46 -31.71 -13.78
C SER A 194 -6.16 -31.48 -14.55
N THR A 195 -6.16 -30.46 -15.39
CA THR A 195 -4.94 -29.81 -15.84
C THR A 195 -5.25 -28.33 -15.76
N TYR A 196 -4.63 -27.63 -14.80
CA TYR A 196 -4.76 -26.19 -14.57
C TYR A 196 -4.41 -25.41 -15.84
N LYS A 197 -5.33 -25.32 -16.80
CA LYS A 197 -5.27 -24.34 -17.90
C LYS A 197 -5.75 -23.01 -17.33
N GLN A 198 -4.87 -22.35 -16.58
CA GLN A 198 -5.02 -21.00 -16.06
C GLN A 198 -4.96 -19.95 -17.19
N GLN A 199 -6.00 -19.86 -18.02
CA GLN A 199 -6.07 -18.84 -19.06
C GLN A 199 -7.35 -18.02 -18.94
N GLY A 200 -7.20 -16.76 -18.52
CA GLY A 200 -8.17 -15.69 -18.79
C GLY A 200 -9.37 -15.61 -17.84
N ILE A 201 -9.16 -15.63 -16.53
CA ILE A 201 -10.24 -15.28 -15.58
C ILE A 201 -10.52 -13.77 -15.72
N SER A 202 -11.49 -13.45 -16.57
CA SER A 202 -12.03 -12.11 -16.75
C SER A 202 -13.30 -12.00 -15.92
N PHE A 203 -13.34 -11.04 -15.01
CA PHE A 203 -14.54 -10.75 -14.25
C PHE A 203 -15.34 -9.64 -14.92
N SER A 204 -16.63 -9.56 -14.59
CA SER A 204 -17.46 -8.46 -15.06
C SER A 204 -16.83 -7.11 -14.66
N PRO A 205 -16.81 -6.10 -15.55
CA PRO A 205 -16.26 -4.77 -15.27
C PRO A 205 -16.73 -4.20 -13.94
N LYS A 206 -17.97 -4.50 -13.52
CA LYS A 206 -18.54 -4.10 -12.23
C LYS A 206 -17.71 -4.48 -10.99
N TYR A 207 -16.79 -5.44 -11.10
CA TYR A 207 -15.93 -5.90 -10.02
C TYR A 207 -14.52 -5.29 -10.03
N ALA A 208 -14.18 -4.46 -11.02
CA ALA A 208 -12.82 -3.92 -11.20
C ALA A 208 -12.20 -3.29 -9.94
N PHE A 209 -13.03 -2.59 -9.15
CA PHE A 209 -12.63 -1.90 -7.92
C PHE A 209 -13.07 -2.62 -6.64
N THR A 210 -13.62 -3.83 -6.76
CA THR A 210 -14.13 -4.60 -5.64
C THR A 210 -12.99 -5.40 -4.98
N PRO A 211 -12.84 -5.34 -3.64
CA PRO A 211 -11.92 -6.21 -2.92
C PRO A 211 -12.02 -7.69 -3.33
N GLY A 212 -10.89 -8.33 -3.58
CA GLY A 212 -10.76 -9.69 -4.08
C GLY A 212 -10.49 -9.77 -5.58
N TYR A 213 -10.91 -8.75 -6.34
CA TYR A 213 -10.80 -8.71 -7.80
C TYR A 213 -9.82 -7.62 -8.28
N CYS A 214 -9.16 -6.89 -7.38
CA CYS A 214 -8.22 -5.86 -7.79
C CYS A 214 -6.85 -6.44 -8.21
N THR A 215 -6.23 -5.77 -9.17
CA THR A 215 -4.82 -5.95 -9.53
C THR A 215 -4.14 -4.59 -9.35
N PRO A 216 -3.46 -4.34 -8.22
CA PRO A 216 -2.90 -3.04 -7.93
C PRO A 216 -1.70 -2.73 -8.82
N PHE A 217 -1.43 -1.44 -8.97
CA PHE A 217 -0.08 -0.98 -9.31
C PHE A 217 0.86 -1.10 -8.11
N LEU A 218 2.11 -1.45 -8.37
CA LEU A 218 3.15 -1.53 -7.35
C LEU A 218 4.27 -0.52 -7.64
N THR A 219 4.64 0.24 -6.61
CA THR A 219 5.90 0.99 -6.57
C THR A 219 6.68 0.57 -5.34
N ILE A 220 7.96 0.23 -5.53
CA ILE A 220 8.85 -0.11 -4.43
C ILE A 220 9.53 1.16 -3.93
N LEU A 221 9.43 1.44 -2.63
CA LEU A 221 10.18 2.47 -1.94
C LEU A 221 11.43 1.81 -1.35
N ALA A 222 12.61 2.25 -1.79
CA ALA A 222 13.90 1.65 -1.37
C ALA A 222 14.93 2.73 -1.01
N PRO A 223 15.89 2.47 -0.12
CA PRO A 223 16.98 3.41 0.11
C PRO A 223 17.95 3.46 -1.08
N VAL A 224 18.55 4.62 -1.31
CA VAL A 224 19.76 4.70 -2.14
C VAL A 224 20.92 3.91 -1.51
N HIS A 225 21.81 3.39 -2.36
CA HIS A 225 23.04 2.75 -1.88
C HIS A 225 24.09 3.79 -1.43
N ASP A 226 24.18 4.91 -2.14
CA ASP A 226 25.08 6.01 -1.84
C ASP A 226 24.26 7.31 -1.85
N GLU A 227 24.29 8.05 -0.74
CA GLU A 227 23.54 9.30 -0.57
C GLU A 227 24.08 10.42 -1.48
N SER A 228 25.36 10.33 -1.90
CA SER A 228 25.97 11.31 -2.82
C SER A 228 25.17 11.43 -4.14
N VAL A 229 24.52 10.34 -4.54
CA VAL A 229 23.68 10.24 -5.73
C VAL A 229 22.44 11.14 -5.66
N LEU A 230 21.88 11.40 -4.47
CA LEU A 230 20.69 12.25 -4.31
C LEU A 230 20.96 13.74 -4.59
N SER A 231 22.24 14.15 -4.47
CA SER A 231 22.67 15.52 -4.71
C SER A 231 22.83 15.80 -6.20
N ASN A 232 23.13 14.78 -7.02
CA ASN A 232 23.34 14.90 -8.45
C ASN A 232 22.19 14.26 -9.26
N SER A 233 21.41 15.08 -9.96
CA SER A 233 20.24 14.62 -10.72
C SER A 233 20.59 13.63 -11.84
N GLU A 234 21.75 13.76 -12.46
CA GLU A 234 22.18 12.84 -13.52
C GLU A 234 22.62 11.50 -12.93
N ALA A 235 23.40 11.53 -11.85
CA ALA A 235 23.78 10.33 -11.11
C ALA A 235 22.53 9.58 -10.62
N LEU A 236 21.54 10.30 -10.08
CA LEU A 236 20.27 9.71 -9.64
C LEU A 236 19.48 9.08 -10.79
N ARG A 237 19.44 9.72 -11.96
CA ARG A 237 18.78 9.16 -13.14
C ARG A 237 19.45 7.86 -13.59
N ASN A 238 20.77 7.84 -13.66
CA ASN A 238 21.54 6.65 -14.05
C ASN A 238 21.38 5.54 -13.02
N TYR A 239 21.43 5.88 -11.73
CA TYR A 239 21.21 4.95 -10.63
C TYR A 239 19.81 4.32 -10.70
N ASN A 240 18.76 5.12 -10.89
CA ASN A 240 17.40 4.63 -11.07
C ASN A 240 17.34 3.64 -12.24
N TYR A 241 17.83 4.04 -13.42
CA TYR A 241 17.81 3.20 -14.61
C TYR A 241 18.53 1.85 -14.39
N THR A 242 19.72 1.86 -13.78
CA THR A 242 20.47 0.65 -13.47
C THR A 242 19.71 -0.27 -12.51
N MET A 243 19.17 0.28 -11.42
CA MET A 243 18.47 -0.51 -10.41
C MET A 243 17.12 -1.04 -10.92
N GLU A 244 16.41 -0.27 -11.73
CA GLU A 244 15.18 -0.70 -12.42
C GLU A 244 15.48 -1.83 -13.39
N ASN A 245 16.58 -1.77 -14.15
CA ASN A 245 17.01 -2.87 -15.01
C ASN A 245 17.32 -4.15 -14.22
N VAL A 246 18.01 -4.04 -13.08
CA VAL A 246 18.26 -5.18 -12.20
C VAL A 246 16.94 -5.79 -11.72
N LEU A 247 15.98 -4.95 -11.30
CA LEU A 247 14.65 -5.41 -10.91
C LEU A 247 13.94 -6.13 -12.08
N PHE A 248 13.91 -5.55 -13.29
CA PHE A 248 13.27 -6.18 -14.44
C PHE A 248 13.94 -7.49 -14.85
N VAL A 249 15.27 -7.61 -14.75
CA VAL A 249 15.99 -8.87 -15.00
C VAL A 249 15.55 -9.94 -14.00
N LEU A 250 15.45 -9.60 -12.71
CA LEU A 250 14.95 -10.53 -11.70
C LEU A 250 13.49 -10.92 -11.94
N LEU A 251 12.63 -9.96 -12.30
CA LEU A 251 11.22 -10.23 -12.53
C LEU A 251 10.95 -11.07 -13.78
N ARG A 252 11.83 -11.04 -14.78
CA ARG A 252 11.76 -11.92 -15.96
C ARG A 252 11.91 -13.41 -15.63
N THR A 253 12.42 -13.76 -14.46
CA THR A 253 12.51 -15.16 -14.02
C THR A 253 11.17 -15.69 -13.50
N LEU A 254 10.16 -14.84 -13.31
CA LEU A 254 8.82 -15.27 -12.91
C LEU A 254 8.08 -15.93 -14.09
N PRO A 255 7.17 -16.88 -13.82
CA PRO A 255 6.29 -17.42 -14.85
C PRO A 255 5.55 -16.32 -15.63
N PRO A 256 5.31 -16.52 -16.94
CA PRO A 256 4.54 -15.59 -17.74
C PRO A 256 3.17 -15.33 -17.13
N GLY A 257 2.82 -14.06 -16.98
CA GLY A 257 1.52 -13.66 -16.46
C GLY A 257 1.38 -13.63 -14.94
N VAL A 258 2.49 -13.68 -14.18
CA VAL A 258 2.47 -13.32 -12.75
C VAL A 258 2.32 -11.81 -12.58
N ILE A 259 3.04 -11.02 -13.39
CA ILE A 259 3.01 -9.55 -13.38
C ILE A 259 2.62 -9.02 -14.76
N SER A 260 2.12 -7.78 -14.80
CA SER A 260 2.03 -7.01 -16.03
C SER A 260 2.88 -5.75 -15.93
N VAL A 261 3.34 -5.27 -17.08
CA VAL A 261 4.11 -4.02 -17.18
C VAL A 261 3.34 -3.10 -18.12
N SER A 262 2.98 -1.92 -17.62
CA SER A 262 2.16 -0.95 -18.36
C SER A 262 2.35 0.43 -17.77
N ARG A 263 2.29 1.48 -18.57
CA ARG A 263 2.28 2.84 -18.02
C ARG A 263 0.96 3.08 -17.29
N THR A 264 0.99 3.79 -16.16
CA THR A 264 -0.23 4.10 -15.38
C THR A 264 -1.32 4.74 -16.24
N ARG A 265 -0.94 5.54 -17.26
CA ARG A 265 -1.90 6.18 -18.17
C ARG A 265 -2.63 5.21 -19.12
N GLU A 266 -2.05 4.06 -19.40
CA GLU A 266 -2.53 3.07 -20.38
C GLU A 266 -3.34 1.94 -19.71
N ALA A 267 -3.23 1.78 -18.38
CA ALA A 267 -3.88 0.69 -17.65
C ALA A 267 -5.32 0.97 -17.19
N PHE A 268 -5.79 2.21 -17.33
CA PHE A 268 -7.19 2.55 -17.07
C PHE A 268 -8.02 2.32 -18.32
N THR A 269 -8.12 1.06 -18.74
CA THR A 269 -9.05 0.61 -19.78
C THR A 269 -9.86 -0.55 -19.24
N ALA A 270 -11.07 -0.75 -19.78
CA ALA A 270 -11.94 -1.85 -19.34
C ALA A 270 -11.24 -3.22 -19.45
N MET A 271 -10.33 -3.38 -20.41
CA MET A 271 -9.55 -4.61 -20.61
C MET A 271 -8.49 -4.86 -19.52
N HIS A 272 -7.89 -3.82 -18.96
CA HIS A 272 -6.87 -3.94 -17.91
C HIS A 272 -7.48 -4.02 -16.52
N LEU A 273 -8.61 -3.36 -16.29
CA LEU A 273 -9.33 -3.36 -15.02
C LEU A 273 -10.10 -4.66 -14.73
N THR A 274 -10.38 -5.48 -15.75
CA THR A 274 -11.11 -6.76 -15.62
C THR A 274 -10.23 -7.99 -15.44
N LYS A 275 -8.91 -7.83 -15.60
CA LYS A 275 -7.92 -8.91 -15.47
C LYS A 275 -7.42 -9.00 -14.03
N CYS A 276 -7.91 -10.03 -13.33
CA CYS A 276 -7.57 -10.28 -11.93
C CYS A 276 -6.52 -11.39 -11.76
N ASP A 277 -6.06 -11.99 -12.86
CA ASP A 277 -5.13 -13.12 -12.90
C ASP A 277 -3.68 -12.74 -12.54
N LYS A 278 -3.32 -11.47 -12.73
CA LYS A 278 -2.00 -10.91 -12.39
C LYS A 278 -1.92 -10.58 -10.91
N LEU A 279 -0.74 -10.68 -10.30
CA LEU A 279 -0.52 -10.25 -8.92
C LEU A 279 -0.59 -8.73 -8.79
N PHE A 280 0.22 -8.02 -9.60
CA PHE A 280 0.26 -6.56 -9.67
C PHE A 280 0.73 -6.09 -11.06
N GLN A 281 0.58 -4.79 -11.30
CA GLN A 281 1.09 -4.08 -12.47
C GLN A 281 2.27 -3.20 -12.07
N LEU A 282 3.32 -3.15 -12.89
CA LEU A 282 4.43 -2.21 -12.72
C LEU A 282 4.29 -1.04 -13.69
N ASP A 283 4.35 0.17 -13.14
CA ASP A 283 4.46 1.37 -13.95
C ASP A 283 5.88 1.49 -14.50
N VAL A 284 6.02 1.46 -15.82
CA VAL A 284 7.31 1.65 -16.51
C VAL A 284 7.96 2.97 -16.14
N SER A 285 7.17 4.00 -15.83
CA SER A 285 7.71 5.31 -15.48
C SER A 285 8.31 5.34 -14.08
N HIS A 286 7.74 4.61 -13.12
CA HIS A 286 8.04 4.71 -11.69
C HIS A 286 7.94 3.37 -10.94
N PRO A 287 8.67 2.32 -11.36
CA PRO A 287 8.60 1.01 -10.69
C PRO A 287 9.27 1.05 -9.31
N VAL A 288 10.29 1.92 -9.13
CA VAL A 288 11.00 2.13 -7.88
C VAL A 288 11.15 3.62 -7.62
N VAL A 289 10.97 4.03 -6.36
CA VAL A 289 11.32 5.37 -5.88
C VAL A 289 12.38 5.23 -4.80
N PHE A 290 13.53 5.86 -5.03
CA PHE A 290 14.62 5.87 -4.07
C PHE A 290 14.48 7.01 -3.07
N LEU A 291 14.60 6.66 -1.80
CA LEU A 291 14.57 7.58 -0.67
C LEU A 291 15.95 7.64 -0.03
N SER A 292 16.21 8.69 0.75
CA SER A 292 17.38 8.70 1.63
C SER A 292 17.28 7.56 2.65
N ARG A 293 18.42 6.96 3.00
CA ARG A 293 18.54 5.97 4.08
C ARG A 293 18.05 6.54 5.40
N SER A 294 18.21 7.85 5.61
CA SER A 294 17.74 8.56 6.81
C SER A 294 16.22 8.57 6.94
N ILE A 295 15.47 8.21 5.89
CA ILE A 295 14.00 8.12 5.90
C ILE A 295 13.53 6.66 6.09
N ILE A 296 14.16 5.72 5.39
CA ILE A 296 13.60 4.38 5.21
C ILE A 296 14.30 3.29 6.04
N THR A 297 15.55 3.49 6.46
CA THR A 297 16.34 2.46 7.17
C THR A 297 16.36 2.65 8.68
N SER A 298 16.85 1.65 9.44
CA SER A 298 17.06 1.75 10.89
C SER A 298 18.01 2.89 11.31
N LYS A 299 18.86 3.39 10.41
CA LYS A 299 19.71 4.58 10.63
C LYS A 299 18.92 5.90 10.65
N ALA A 300 17.62 5.86 10.35
CA ALA A 300 16.67 6.96 10.51
C ALA A 300 16.32 7.28 11.97
N ASP A 301 16.99 6.68 12.95
CA ASP A 301 16.74 6.98 14.37
C ASP A 301 16.87 8.49 14.61
N LEU A 302 15.91 9.04 15.34
CA LEU A 302 15.83 10.45 15.66
C LEU A 302 17.07 10.91 16.42
N VAL A 303 17.69 10.00 17.18
CA VAL A 303 18.98 10.21 17.85
C VAL A 303 20.12 10.31 16.83
N VAL A 304 20.12 9.49 15.78
CA VAL A 304 21.15 9.56 14.71
C VAL A 304 20.95 10.82 13.86
N ARG A 305 19.71 11.23 13.58
CA ARG A 305 19.40 12.50 12.92
C ARG A 305 19.78 13.71 13.79
N LEU A 306 19.49 13.65 15.09
CA LEU A 306 19.89 14.68 16.05
C LEU A 306 21.41 14.76 16.18
N ASN A 307 22.09 13.63 16.30
CA ASN A 307 23.55 13.58 16.35
C ASN A 307 24.15 14.10 15.03
N ALA A 308 23.59 13.74 13.87
CA ALA A 308 24.04 14.29 12.59
C ALA A 308 23.83 15.81 12.49
N LEU A 309 22.73 16.34 13.06
CA LEU A 309 22.49 17.78 13.16
C LEU A 309 23.46 18.46 14.14
N LEU A 310 23.74 17.83 15.28
CA LEU A 310 24.69 18.31 16.28
C LEU A 310 26.13 18.29 15.74
N ASP A 311 26.55 17.21 15.07
CA ASP A 311 27.84 17.07 14.40
C ASP A 311 27.99 18.09 13.26
N SER A 312 26.89 18.39 12.56
CA SER A 312 26.87 19.44 11.52
C SER A 312 26.94 20.84 12.13
N LEU A 313 26.30 21.06 13.28
CA LEU A 313 26.41 22.31 14.06
C LEU A 313 27.82 22.50 14.60
N GLU A 314 28.45 21.45 15.12
CA GLU A 314 29.84 21.48 15.61
C GLU A 314 30.82 21.84 14.49
N LYS A 315 30.67 21.23 13.30
CA LYS A 315 31.45 21.59 12.11
C LYS A 315 31.21 23.03 11.62
N SER A 316 30.00 23.56 11.81
CA SER A 316 29.65 24.94 11.45
C SER A 316 30.15 25.99 12.45
N ILE A 317 30.44 25.58 13.69
CA ILE A 317 31.02 26.44 14.72
C ILE A 317 32.53 26.61 14.48
N ASP A 318 33.21 25.56 14.00
CA ASP A 318 34.64 25.60 13.68
C ASP A 318 34.96 26.17 12.29
N GLY A 319 34.03 26.07 11.34
CA GLY A 319 34.13 26.66 10.00
C GLY A 319 33.20 27.85 9.85
N GLY A 320 33.74 29.07 9.96
CA GLY A 320 33.00 30.33 9.91
C GLY A 320 31.82 30.33 8.92
N VAL A 321 30.66 30.76 9.43
CA VAL A 321 29.33 30.83 8.83
C VAL A 321 29.32 30.96 7.29
N GLU A 322 29.21 29.83 6.61
CA GLU A 322 28.73 29.75 5.22
C GLU A 322 27.20 29.50 5.26
N PRO A 323 26.37 30.35 4.63
CA PRO A 323 24.91 30.32 4.76
C PRO A 323 24.22 29.14 4.03
N SER A 324 24.97 28.12 3.59
CA SER A 324 24.49 26.98 2.80
C SER A 324 23.86 25.85 3.63
N LEU A 325 23.90 25.91 4.97
CA LEU A 325 23.35 24.87 5.85
C LEU A 325 21.82 24.71 5.80
N LEU A 326 21.10 25.65 5.20
CA LEU A 326 19.66 25.55 4.94
C LEU A 326 19.32 24.77 3.65
N GLU A 327 20.31 24.44 2.80
CA GLU A 327 20.10 23.72 1.54
C GLU A 327 20.24 22.19 1.64
N HIS A 328 20.57 21.63 2.81
CA HIS A 328 20.76 20.18 2.96
C HIS A 328 19.48 19.37 3.22
N VAL A 329 18.41 19.99 3.72
CA VAL A 329 17.10 19.34 3.94
C VAL A 329 16.28 19.07 2.65
N PRO A 330 16.27 19.89 1.58
CA PRO A 330 15.36 19.71 0.44
C PRO A 330 15.65 18.47 -0.44
N HIS A 331 16.84 17.87 -0.36
CA HIS A 331 17.17 16.70 -1.18
C HIS A 331 16.61 15.38 -0.61
N GLU A 332 16.49 15.27 0.72
CA GLU A 332 15.95 14.07 1.37
C GLU A 332 14.47 13.83 0.99
N GLU A 333 13.70 14.92 0.82
CA GLU A 333 12.26 14.86 0.58
C GLU A 333 11.88 14.66 -0.90
N ARG A 334 12.81 14.82 -1.86
CA ARG A 334 12.53 14.64 -3.30
C ARG A 334 11.87 13.31 -3.62
N GLY A 335 12.31 12.25 -2.96
CA GLY A 335 11.73 10.92 -3.11
C GLY A 335 10.29 10.85 -2.59
N LEU A 336 9.99 11.50 -1.46
CA LEU A 336 8.64 11.57 -0.90
C LEU A 336 7.70 12.41 -1.76
N ASP A 337 8.18 13.54 -2.28
CA ASP A 337 7.40 14.39 -3.19
C ASP A 337 7.05 13.65 -4.48
N ARG A 338 8.01 12.87 -5.02
CA ARG A 338 7.76 11.99 -6.16
C ARG A 338 6.73 10.92 -5.84
N THR A 339 6.82 10.27 -4.68
CA THR A 339 5.82 9.29 -4.22
C THR A 339 4.44 9.92 -4.07
N ARG A 340 4.34 11.12 -3.50
CA ARG A 340 3.08 11.88 -3.39
C ARG A 340 2.51 12.23 -4.77
N HIS A 341 3.36 12.65 -5.70
CA HIS A 341 2.96 12.94 -7.07
C HIS A 341 2.41 11.69 -7.77
N ILE A 342 3.08 10.54 -7.64
CA ILE A 342 2.63 9.26 -8.19
C ILE A 342 1.24 8.89 -7.63
N MET A 343 1.08 8.96 -6.32
CA MET A 343 -0.18 8.69 -5.63
C MET A 343 -1.31 9.59 -6.16
N ASN A 344 -1.11 10.91 -6.16
CA ASN A 344 -2.11 11.87 -6.59
C ASN A 344 -2.45 11.73 -8.08
N SER A 345 -1.45 11.47 -8.92
CA SER A 345 -1.63 11.22 -10.36
C SER A 345 -2.45 9.96 -10.63
N HIS A 346 -2.24 8.90 -9.83
CA HIS A 346 -3.00 7.66 -9.93
C HIS A 346 -4.46 7.85 -9.48
N VAL A 347 -4.68 8.46 -8.31
CA VAL A 347 -6.02 8.76 -7.78
C VAL A 347 -6.80 9.62 -8.76
N LYS A 348 -6.19 10.71 -9.24
CA LYS A 348 -6.79 11.57 -10.26
C LYS A 348 -7.08 10.77 -11.54
N GLY A 349 -6.15 9.92 -11.97
CA GLY A 349 -6.32 9.07 -13.15
C GLY A 349 -7.54 8.13 -13.08
N ILE A 350 -7.82 7.55 -11.91
CA ILE A 350 -9.02 6.73 -11.69
C ILE A 350 -10.28 7.58 -11.81
N PHE A 351 -10.34 8.70 -11.10
CA PHE A 351 -11.54 9.56 -11.14
C PHE A 351 -11.77 10.20 -12.52
N ASP A 352 -10.70 10.58 -13.23
CA ASP A 352 -10.77 11.06 -14.61
C ASP A 352 -11.34 9.96 -15.53
N TYR A 353 -10.89 8.71 -15.40
CA TYR A 353 -11.43 7.57 -16.16
C TYR A 353 -12.92 7.36 -15.86
N VAL A 354 -13.30 7.44 -14.59
CA VAL A 354 -14.70 7.28 -14.15
C VAL A 354 -15.61 8.37 -14.72
N GLN A 355 -15.14 9.61 -14.78
CA GLN A 355 -15.96 10.72 -15.26
C GLN A 355 -16.05 10.80 -16.78
N THR A 356 -14.96 10.50 -17.48
CA THR A 356 -14.86 10.77 -18.92
C THR A 356 -14.98 9.55 -19.80
N GLY A 357 -14.74 8.34 -19.27
CA GLY A 357 -14.71 7.09 -20.05
C GLY A 357 -13.70 7.11 -21.21
N VAL A 358 -12.79 8.10 -21.23
CA VAL A 358 -11.87 8.36 -22.34
C VAL A 358 -10.47 8.62 -21.79
N ARG A 359 -9.55 7.71 -22.06
CA ARG A 359 -8.11 8.01 -22.08
C ARG A 359 -7.49 7.28 -23.27
N SER A 360 -6.71 8.01 -24.07
CA SER A 360 -6.18 7.64 -25.41
C SER A 360 -7.04 8.00 -26.64
N GLY A 361 -8.01 8.92 -26.52
CA GLY A 361 -8.74 9.46 -27.68
C GLY A 361 -9.79 8.50 -28.28
N ARG A 362 -10.01 7.33 -27.69
CA ARG A 362 -11.14 6.44 -28.00
C ARG A 362 -12.13 6.46 -26.84
N LYS A 363 -13.39 6.75 -27.16
CA LYS A 363 -14.50 6.69 -26.22
C LYS A 363 -14.89 5.22 -26.06
N GLU A 364 -14.64 4.62 -24.90
CA GLU A 364 -15.16 3.28 -24.62
C GLU A 364 -16.67 3.38 -24.38
N SER A 365 -17.47 2.62 -25.12
CA SER A 365 -18.95 2.61 -25.02
C SER A 365 -19.48 1.76 -23.86
N THR A 366 -18.59 1.19 -23.05
CA THR A 366 -18.94 0.36 -21.90
C THR A 366 -19.35 1.21 -20.69
N PRO A 367 -20.31 0.74 -19.87
CA PRO A 367 -20.73 1.45 -18.66
C PRO A 367 -19.51 1.67 -17.76
N VAL A 368 -19.31 2.92 -17.41
CA VAL A 368 -18.18 3.33 -16.58
C VAL A 368 -18.33 2.67 -15.22
N THR A 369 -17.37 1.83 -14.84
CA THR A 369 -17.39 1.21 -13.51
C THR A 369 -16.83 2.21 -12.52
N GLU A 370 -17.62 2.58 -11.51
CA GLU A 370 -17.17 3.47 -10.45
C GLU A 370 -16.54 2.67 -9.29
N PRO A 371 -15.53 3.24 -8.60
CA PRO A 371 -15.06 2.71 -7.33
C PRO A 371 -16.18 2.64 -6.29
N PRO A 372 -16.19 1.64 -5.40
CA PRO A 372 -17.19 1.55 -4.35
C PRO A 372 -17.09 2.72 -3.36
N SER A 373 -18.22 3.04 -2.69
CA SER A 373 -18.18 3.90 -1.51
C SER A 373 -17.44 3.21 -0.36
N PRO A 374 -16.89 3.95 0.63
CA PRO A 374 -16.16 3.36 1.74
C PRO A 374 -16.92 2.27 2.48
N LYS A 375 -18.21 2.50 2.76
CA LYS A 375 -19.08 1.49 3.39
C LYS A 375 -19.18 0.21 2.56
N LYS A 376 -19.40 0.32 1.25
CA LYS A 376 -19.46 -0.84 0.34
C LYS A 376 -18.11 -1.56 0.27
N TRP A 377 -17.02 -0.80 0.18
CA TRP A 377 -15.66 -1.34 0.17
C TRP A 377 -15.38 -2.14 1.45
N LEU A 378 -15.74 -1.62 2.62
CA LEU A 378 -15.55 -2.29 3.92
C LEU A 378 -16.31 -3.62 4.01
N LEU A 379 -17.55 -3.66 3.53
CA LEU A 379 -18.35 -4.89 3.52
C LEU A 379 -17.75 -5.97 2.61
N GLU A 380 -17.27 -5.59 1.42
CA GLU A 380 -16.60 -6.51 0.50
C GLU A 380 -15.23 -6.95 1.04
N PHE A 381 -14.48 -6.05 1.68
CA PHE A 381 -13.24 -6.39 2.38
C PHE A 381 -13.48 -7.40 3.52
N HIS A 382 -14.56 -7.25 4.29
CA HIS A 382 -14.91 -8.18 5.37
C HIS A 382 -15.18 -9.60 4.85
N LYS A 383 -15.88 -9.72 3.72
CA LYS A 383 -16.10 -11.00 3.03
C LYS A 383 -14.80 -11.60 2.55
N LEU A 384 -13.96 -10.80 1.89
CA LEU A 384 -12.63 -11.20 1.43
C LEU A 384 -11.76 -11.69 2.57
N HIS A 385 -11.70 -10.96 3.68
CA HIS A 385 -10.97 -11.32 4.88
C HIS A 385 -11.39 -12.70 5.41
N SER A 386 -12.70 -12.94 5.52
CA SER A 386 -13.25 -14.22 5.95
C SER A 386 -12.83 -15.38 5.02
N LEU A 387 -12.76 -15.13 3.70
CA LEU A 387 -12.30 -16.12 2.73
C LEU A 387 -10.79 -16.41 2.86
N VAL A 388 -9.97 -15.38 3.03
CA VAL A 388 -8.50 -15.52 3.17
C VAL A 388 -8.14 -16.31 4.43
N ILE A 389 -8.88 -16.15 5.52
CA ILE A 389 -8.67 -16.94 6.74
C ILE A 389 -9.15 -18.38 6.54
N ARG A 390 -10.39 -18.58 6.08
CA ARG A 390 -10.97 -19.94 5.94
C ARG A 390 -10.24 -20.81 4.93
N GLY A 391 -9.75 -20.20 3.83
CA GLY A 391 -8.99 -20.91 2.80
C GLY A 391 -7.68 -21.50 3.30
N THR A 392 -7.22 -21.11 4.49
CA THR A 392 -6.00 -21.68 5.11
C THR A 392 -6.23 -22.75 6.15
N ASP A 393 -7.47 -22.95 6.62
CA ASP A 393 -7.80 -24.03 7.57
C ASP A 393 -8.10 -25.36 6.85
N SER A 394 -8.22 -25.32 5.51
CA SER A 394 -8.54 -26.47 4.66
C SER A 394 -7.35 -27.05 3.90
N SER A 395 -6.12 -26.59 4.18
CA SER A 395 -4.88 -27.02 3.50
C SER A 395 -3.94 -27.79 4.41
#